data_AF-A0A4P2R5X9-F1
#
_entry.id   AF-A0A4P2R5X9-F1
#
_cell.length_a   1.000
_cell.length_b   1.000
_cell.length_c   1.000
_cell.angle_alpha   90.00
_cell.angle_beta   90.00
_cell.angle_gamma   90.00
#
_symmetry.space_group_name_H-M   'P 1'
#
loop_
_entity.id
_entity.type
_entity.pdbx_description
1 polymer ?
#
loop_
_entity_poly.entity_id
_entity_poly.type
_entity_poly.pdbx_seq_one_letter_code
_entity_poly.pdbx_strand_id
1 'polypeptide(L)'
;MKRLTLLGLASVLAPLLAGCPIYDDADSHFCDAEDCGPGIPNSNGCDEPADCGINETCGEDNECHVGDCTAWGCSDGFECVVDDDHTASCVATGSTGQGGGGGGGSDAVYCGNPDDCAEGETCAPDGTCQPGSCDQVLPSGEPLGCIHGYVCEGAGDDATCVPATPAACGADADCASLGAGYLCVSGICTAPQDQCIDQTQCPVNDKCVEGKCTPACSEDADCPSSYRCDTTLGICSQPAQPCVITDDCGGPSAVCVDGACVPRSDGEDCPEGDVWVENGCIPNQSSNFVCGEDGAQDVCAPGSLCLHHSCYISCGPSNPNACDNQSPSLSECRTVTTFSGVHQVCGSSENLGGECDPETSCADGGICVDGFCR
;
A
#
# COMPACT_ATOMS: atom_id res chain seq x y z
N MET A 1 8.99 71.18 24.33
CA MET A 1 7.89 71.62 25.21
C MET A 1 6.68 70.73 24.94
N LYS A 2 6.18 70.02 25.96
CA LYS A 2 4.81 69.48 26.19
C LYS A 2 4.09 68.84 24.96
N ARG A 3 3.59 67.59 25.02
CA ARG A 3 2.61 67.08 25.99
C ARG A 3 2.63 65.55 26.10
N LEU A 4 2.51 65.08 27.35
CA LEU A 4 2.03 63.75 27.73
C LEU A 4 0.52 63.61 27.45
N THR A 5 0.04 62.37 27.28
CA THR A 5 -1.24 61.95 27.88
C THR A 5 -1.22 60.47 28.24
N LEU A 6 -1.53 60.20 29.51
CA LEU A 6 -1.75 58.92 30.19
C LEU A 6 -3.15 58.35 29.89
N LEU A 7 -3.33 57.04 30.14
CA LEU A 7 -4.48 56.29 30.72
C LEU A 7 -4.52 54.89 30.07
N GLY A 8 -4.63 53.74 30.73
CA GLY A 8 -4.91 53.33 32.11
C GLY A 8 -5.42 51.87 32.09
N LEU A 9 -5.45 51.19 33.25
CA LEU A 9 -5.98 49.83 33.57
C LEU A 9 -5.00 48.67 33.30
N ALA A 10 -4.41 47.93 34.26
CA ALA A 10 -4.86 47.27 35.51
C ALA A 10 -5.60 45.92 35.28
N SER A 11 -4.88 44.80 35.43
CA SER A 11 -5.38 43.55 36.06
C SER A 11 -4.34 42.41 36.07
N VAL A 12 -3.90 42.08 37.28
CA VAL A 12 -3.50 40.79 37.88
C VAL A 12 -3.74 39.52 37.04
N LEU A 13 -2.71 38.65 36.92
CA LEU A 13 -2.82 37.18 37.08
C LEU A 13 -1.42 36.53 37.07
N ALA A 14 -1.06 35.85 38.17
CA ALA A 14 -0.07 34.77 38.17
C ALA A 14 -0.79 33.47 37.80
N PRO A 15 -0.12 32.48 37.18
CA PRO A 15 0.13 31.27 37.97
C PRO A 15 1.42 30.48 37.64
N LEU A 16 1.85 29.76 38.68
CA LEU A 16 2.27 28.36 38.72
C LEU A 16 3.49 27.89 37.87
N LEU A 17 4.55 27.63 38.64
CA LEU A 17 5.52 26.55 38.45
C LEU A 17 4.85 25.27 37.91
N ALA A 18 5.18 24.89 36.69
CA ALA A 18 5.11 23.52 36.24
C ALA A 18 6.52 22.92 36.40
N GLY A 19 6.61 21.89 37.24
CA GLY A 19 7.85 21.17 37.49
C GLY A 19 8.31 20.40 36.27
N CYS A 20 9.62 20.29 36.12
CA CYS A 20 10.23 19.26 35.30
C CYS A 20 9.81 17.88 35.85
N PRO A 21 9.26 16.97 35.04
CA PRO A 21 9.20 15.57 35.43
C PRO A 21 10.64 15.05 35.53
N ILE A 22 11.01 14.57 36.73
CA ILE A 22 12.10 13.63 36.93
C ILE A 22 11.60 12.31 36.35
N TYR A 23 12.22 11.86 35.26
CA TYR A 23 12.14 10.47 34.84
C TYR A 23 13.32 9.72 35.44
N ASP A 24 13.03 8.61 36.12
CA ASP A 24 14.01 7.66 36.64
C ASP A 24 14.69 6.93 35.48
N ASP A 25 16.01 6.80 35.56
CA ASP A 25 16.83 5.97 34.68
C ASP A 25 16.50 4.49 34.88
N ALA A 26 15.83 3.86 33.91
CA ALA A 26 15.93 2.42 33.68
C ALA A 26 15.55 2.09 32.22
N ASP A 27 16.57 1.70 31.46
CA ASP A 27 16.53 0.93 30.21
C ASP A 27 15.80 1.55 29.01
N SER A 28 16.44 2.55 28.40
CA SER A 28 16.23 2.87 26.98
C SER A 28 17.48 2.47 26.19
N HIS A 29 17.39 1.35 25.46
CA HIS A 29 18.20 1.17 24.27
C HIS A 29 17.54 1.96 23.15
N PHE A 30 17.82 3.26 23.11
CA PHE A 30 17.53 4.11 21.98
C PHE A 30 18.86 4.31 21.25
N CYS A 31 18.98 3.82 20.02
CA CYS A 31 20.19 3.98 19.22
C CYS A 31 20.36 5.46 18.86
N ASP A 32 21.49 6.06 19.26
CA ASP A 32 21.85 7.43 18.94
C ASP A 32 22.31 7.56 17.47
N ALA A 33 22.02 8.74 16.91
CA ALA A 33 22.13 9.13 15.51
C ALA A 33 23.57 9.32 14.98
N GLU A 34 24.46 8.37 15.28
CA GLU A 34 25.82 8.31 14.71
C GLU A 34 26.04 7.10 13.79
N ASP A 35 25.06 6.20 13.64
CA ASP A 35 25.14 5.00 12.79
C ASP A 35 24.40 5.10 11.43
N CYS A 36 23.91 6.28 11.05
CA CYS A 36 23.30 6.50 9.73
C CYS A 36 24.30 7.15 8.76
N GLY A 37 25.13 6.33 8.11
CA GLY A 37 26.02 6.74 7.01
C GLY A 37 26.21 5.61 5.98
N PRO A 38 26.33 5.94 4.67
CA PRO A 38 26.20 4.96 3.59
C PRO A 38 27.50 4.15 3.39
N GLY A 39 27.39 2.83 3.48
CA GLY A 39 28.28 1.87 2.82
C GLY A 39 29.47 1.28 3.61
N ILE A 40 29.23 0.12 4.27
CA ILE A 40 30.03 -1.15 4.29
C ILE A 40 31.50 -1.10 4.79
N PRO A 41 32.11 -2.17 5.38
CA PRO A 41 31.65 -3.33 6.17
C PRO A 41 32.34 -3.40 7.56
N ASN A 42 31.73 -4.00 8.57
CA ASN A 42 32.46 -4.75 9.62
C ASN A 42 31.45 -5.48 10.52
N SER A 43 31.36 -6.80 10.37
CA SER A 43 32.17 -7.75 11.17
C SER A 43 31.57 -8.14 12.52
N ASN A 44 30.27 -8.01 12.72
CA ASN A 44 29.56 -8.73 13.78
C ASN A 44 28.54 -9.71 13.20
N GLY A 45 28.84 -10.27 12.04
CA GLY A 45 28.06 -11.34 11.48
C GLY A 45 26.57 -11.04 11.29
N CYS A 46 25.78 -12.10 11.18
CA CYS A 46 24.34 -12.08 11.07
C CYS A 46 23.78 -13.26 11.88
N ASP A 47 22.65 -13.06 12.55
CA ASP A 47 21.94 -14.09 13.28
C ASP A 47 20.73 -14.59 12.47
N GLU A 48 20.10 -13.72 11.68
CA GLU A 48 18.96 -14.05 10.81
C GLU A 48 19.06 -13.41 9.40
N PRO A 49 18.30 -13.90 8.40
CA PRO A 49 18.38 -13.41 7.03
C PRO A 49 18.11 -11.91 6.86
N ALA A 50 17.30 -11.33 7.75
CA ALA A 50 16.96 -9.90 7.72
C ALA A 50 18.12 -8.97 8.11
N ASP A 51 19.18 -9.51 8.73
CA ASP A 51 20.39 -8.75 9.09
C ASP A 51 21.25 -8.40 7.88
N CYS A 52 21.01 -9.06 6.74
CA CYS A 52 21.80 -8.91 5.52
C CYS A 52 21.13 -7.95 4.52
N GLY A 53 21.95 -7.34 3.66
CA GLY A 53 21.46 -6.42 2.65
C GLY A 53 20.62 -7.11 1.57
N ILE A 54 20.01 -6.30 0.71
CA ILE A 54 19.27 -6.78 -0.45
C ILE A 54 20.17 -7.70 -1.28
N ASN A 55 19.68 -8.90 -1.60
CA ASN A 55 20.40 -9.93 -2.39
C ASN A 55 21.63 -10.52 -1.68
N GLU A 56 21.66 -10.47 -0.35
CA GLU A 56 22.61 -11.18 0.50
C GLU A 56 21.89 -12.24 1.35
N THR A 57 22.60 -13.33 1.67
CA THR A 57 22.13 -14.40 2.55
C THR A 57 23.03 -14.47 3.78
N CYS A 58 22.42 -14.63 4.96
CA CYS A 58 23.15 -14.94 6.17
C CYS A 58 23.63 -16.41 6.15
N GLY A 59 24.92 -16.63 5.97
CA GLY A 59 25.51 -17.97 5.79
C GLY A 59 25.68 -18.75 7.09
N GLU A 60 26.06 -20.03 6.96
CA GLU A 60 26.38 -20.92 8.10
C GLU A 60 27.54 -20.40 8.98
N ASP A 61 28.37 -19.50 8.43
CA ASP A 61 29.47 -18.85 9.14
C ASP A 61 29.04 -17.59 9.90
N ASN A 62 27.72 -17.33 9.96
CA ASN A 62 27.14 -16.12 10.50
C ASN A 62 27.73 -14.87 9.81
N GLU A 63 28.04 -14.91 8.51
CA GLU A 63 28.42 -13.73 7.74
C GLU A 63 27.45 -13.52 6.56
N CYS A 64 27.19 -12.27 6.20
CA CYS A 64 26.37 -11.94 5.03
C CYS A 64 27.17 -12.15 3.74
N HIS A 65 26.65 -12.97 2.85
CA HIS A 65 27.25 -13.26 1.55
C HIS A 65 26.32 -12.86 0.41
N VAL A 66 26.88 -12.32 -0.66
CA VAL A 66 26.10 -12.04 -1.89
C VAL A 66 25.68 -13.36 -2.55
N GLY A 67 24.40 -13.46 -2.88
CA GLY A 67 23.79 -14.65 -3.49
C GLY A 67 22.80 -15.36 -2.56
N ASP A 68 22.32 -16.53 -2.99
CA ASP A 68 21.32 -17.32 -2.27
C ASP A 68 21.93 -18.38 -1.34
N CYS A 69 21.05 -19.00 -0.55
CA CYS A 69 21.41 -20.00 0.45
C CYS A 69 21.94 -21.32 -0.11
N THR A 70 21.82 -21.60 -1.42
CA THR A 70 22.38 -22.83 -2.01
C THR A 70 23.90 -22.81 -2.09
N ALA A 71 24.50 -21.62 -2.04
CA ALA A 71 25.95 -21.43 -2.07
C ALA A 71 26.59 -21.34 -0.68
N TRP A 72 25.89 -20.72 0.28
CA TRP A 72 26.44 -20.34 1.60
C TRP A 72 25.75 -21.03 2.79
N GLY A 73 24.70 -21.80 2.54
CA GLY A 73 23.81 -22.33 3.58
C GLY A 73 23.07 -21.20 4.29
N CYS A 74 22.59 -21.48 5.50
CA CYS A 74 21.85 -20.53 6.33
C CYS A 74 22.44 -20.51 7.75
N SER A 75 22.27 -19.40 8.47
CA SER A 75 22.60 -19.33 9.89
C SER A 75 21.82 -20.34 10.73
N ASP A 76 22.35 -20.64 11.92
CA ASP A 76 21.73 -21.56 12.88
C ASP A 76 20.26 -21.19 13.13
N GLY A 77 19.35 -22.14 12.90
CA GLY A 77 17.92 -21.91 13.03
C GLY A 77 17.18 -21.68 11.71
N PHE A 78 17.87 -21.71 10.56
CA PHE A 78 17.30 -21.55 9.24
C PHE A 78 17.73 -22.68 8.27
N GLU A 79 16.82 -23.11 7.39
CA GLU A 79 17.00 -24.11 6.34
C GLU A 79 16.89 -23.43 4.99
N CYS A 80 17.79 -23.78 4.07
CA CYS A 80 17.69 -23.31 2.70
C CYS A 80 16.58 -24.06 1.97
N VAL A 81 15.48 -23.38 1.68
CA VAL A 81 14.38 -23.90 0.85
C VAL A 81 14.53 -23.37 -0.56
N VAL A 82 14.43 -24.29 -1.54
CA VAL A 82 14.46 -23.98 -2.96
C VAL A 82 13.08 -24.23 -3.53
N ASP A 83 12.40 -23.17 -3.97
CA ASP A 83 11.06 -23.23 -4.53
C ASP A 83 11.07 -23.73 -5.99
N ASP A 84 9.88 -24.04 -6.51
CA ASP A 84 9.68 -24.60 -7.88
C ASP A 84 10.16 -23.64 -8.99
N ASP A 85 10.30 -22.35 -8.69
CA ASP A 85 10.85 -21.33 -9.60
C ASP A 85 12.39 -21.22 -9.55
N HIS A 86 13.04 -22.07 -8.74
CA HIS A 86 14.47 -22.06 -8.42
C HIS A 86 14.96 -20.87 -7.59
N THR A 87 14.05 -20.10 -6.97
CA THR A 87 14.47 -19.17 -5.92
C THR A 87 14.83 -19.96 -4.67
N ALA A 88 15.87 -19.51 -3.96
CA ALA A 88 16.36 -20.18 -2.77
C ALA A 88 16.47 -19.18 -1.63
N SER A 89 15.81 -19.48 -0.51
CA SER A 89 15.73 -18.60 0.64
C SER A 89 15.94 -19.35 1.95
N CYS A 90 16.52 -18.67 2.95
CA CYS A 90 16.67 -19.20 4.29
C CYS A 90 15.37 -19.02 5.07
N VAL A 91 14.68 -20.13 5.36
CA VAL A 91 13.44 -20.15 6.17
C VAL A 91 13.73 -20.80 7.52
N ALA A 92 13.03 -20.44 8.60
CA ALA A 92 13.35 -20.98 9.92
C ALA A 92 13.23 -22.53 9.98
N THR A 93 14.30 -23.24 10.40
CA THR A 93 14.27 -24.68 10.70
C THR A 93 13.28 -24.93 11.83
N GLY A 94 12.17 -25.58 11.49
CA GLY A 94 11.01 -25.74 12.37
C GLY A 94 9.70 -25.64 11.59
N SER A 95 9.73 -24.97 10.44
CA SER A 95 8.66 -24.98 9.44
C SER A 95 8.77 -26.19 8.51
N THR A 96 8.73 -27.39 9.08
CA THR A 96 8.28 -28.58 8.32
C THR A 96 6.99 -29.06 8.94
N GLY A 97 5.92 -29.04 8.15
CA GLY A 97 4.58 -29.43 8.56
C GLY A 97 4.55 -30.84 9.16
N GLN A 98 4.33 -30.92 10.47
CA GLN A 98 3.80 -32.11 11.13
C GLN A 98 3.16 -31.71 12.47
N GLY A 99 1.87 -32.01 12.62
CA GLY A 99 1.00 -31.60 13.72
C GLY A 99 1.62 -31.57 15.12
N GLY A 100 1.65 -30.38 15.70
CA GLY A 100 1.94 -30.12 17.10
C GLY A 100 0.65 -29.92 17.89
N GLY A 101 0.01 -31.02 18.30
CA GLY A 101 -1.00 -30.98 19.35
C GLY A 101 -0.34 -30.77 20.71
N GLY A 102 -0.65 -29.65 21.36
CA GLY A 102 -0.27 -29.30 22.74
C GLY A 102 0.56 -28.01 22.75
N GLY A 103 0.13 -26.89 23.29
CA GLY A 103 -0.76 -26.65 24.42
C GLY A 103 -0.05 -25.70 25.38
N GLY A 104 -0.49 -24.44 25.43
CA GLY A 104 -0.18 -23.52 26.53
C GLY A 104 0.76 -22.35 26.20
N GLY A 105 0.21 -21.31 25.57
CA GLY A 105 0.80 -19.97 25.42
C GLY A 105 -0.14 -19.13 24.58
N SER A 106 -0.83 -18.19 25.20
CA SER A 106 -2.05 -17.54 24.70
C SER A 106 -1.75 -16.20 24.02
N ASP A 107 -1.13 -16.24 22.85
CA ASP A 107 -1.12 -15.08 21.97
C ASP A 107 -2.07 -15.39 20.80
N ALA A 108 -3.12 -14.61 20.69
CA ALA A 108 -4.09 -14.76 19.61
C ALA A 108 -3.41 -14.37 18.29
N VAL A 109 -3.52 -15.22 17.26
CA VAL A 109 -3.09 -14.88 15.90
C VAL A 109 -4.12 -13.92 15.32
N TYR A 110 -3.70 -12.73 14.90
CA TYR A 110 -4.60 -11.74 14.32
C TYR A 110 -4.81 -11.97 12.83
N CYS A 111 -6.03 -11.73 12.36
CA CYS A 111 -6.41 -11.87 10.96
C CYS A 111 -7.31 -10.73 10.48
N GLY A 112 -7.12 -10.32 9.23
CA GLY A 112 -7.95 -9.39 8.46
C GLY A 112 -8.72 -10.10 7.34
N ASN A 113 -8.21 -11.24 6.88
CA ASN A 113 -8.86 -12.12 5.90
C ASN A 113 -8.70 -13.60 6.27
N PRO A 114 -9.40 -14.53 5.59
CA PRO A 114 -9.29 -15.97 5.86
C PRO A 114 -7.92 -16.58 5.56
N ASP A 115 -7.16 -16.03 4.61
CA ASP A 115 -5.86 -16.55 4.18
C ASP A 115 -4.73 -16.23 5.20
N ASP A 116 -4.97 -15.31 6.14
CA ASP A 116 -4.10 -15.08 7.31
C ASP A 116 -4.05 -16.28 8.28
N CYS A 117 -5.04 -17.19 8.22
CA CYS A 117 -5.19 -18.27 9.17
C CYS A 117 -4.65 -19.61 8.66
N ALA A 118 -4.14 -20.43 9.59
CA ALA A 118 -3.62 -21.75 9.24
C ALA A 118 -4.74 -22.71 8.80
N GLU A 119 -4.37 -23.80 8.12
CA GLU A 119 -5.32 -24.83 7.71
C GLU A 119 -6.14 -25.36 8.90
N GLY A 120 -7.47 -25.35 8.74
CA GLY A 120 -8.41 -25.79 9.79
C GLY A 120 -8.75 -24.71 10.82
N GLU A 121 -8.26 -23.48 10.64
CA GLU A 121 -8.69 -22.31 11.38
C GLU A 121 -9.57 -21.39 10.51
N THR A 122 -10.37 -20.58 11.18
CA THR A 122 -11.21 -19.56 10.55
C THR A 122 -10.85 -18.20 11.14
N CYS A 123 -10.72 -17.18 10.29
CA CYS A 123 -10.67 -15.81 10.77
C CYS A 123 -12.03 -15.41 11.34
N ALA A 124 -12.13 -15.42 12.67
CA ALA A 124 -13.39 -15.23 13.38
C ALA A 124 -13.81 -13.75 13.40
N PRO A 125 -15.07 -13.43 13.73
CA PRO A 125 -15.57 -12.06 13.78
C PRO A 125 -14.82 -11.10 14.72
N ASP A 126 -14.03 -11.63 15.66
CA ASP A 126 -13.20 -10.85 16.58
C ASP A 126 -11.81 -10.50 16.02
N GLY A 127 -11.54 -10.87 14.77
CA GLY A 127 -10.26 -10.59 14.09
C GLY A 127 -9.13 -11.50 14.55
N THR A 128 -9.45 -12.69 15.08
CA THR A 128 -8.46 -13.70 15.47
C THR A 128 -8.70 -15.03 14.76
N CYS A 129 -7.63 -15.75 14.46
CA CYS A 129 -7.73 -17.12 13.95
C CYS A 129 -8.20 -18.06 15.06
N GLN A 130 -9.30 -18.76 14.80
CA GLN A 130 -9.91 -19.68 15.74
C GLN A 130 -10.03 -21.07 15.10
N PRO A 131 -9.73 -22.16 15.83
CA PRO A 131 -9.88 -23.52 15.31
C PRO A 131 -11.33 -23.87 14.93
N GLY A 132 -11.49 -24.50 13.77
CA GLY A 132 -12.76 -24.97 13.24
C GLY A 132 -13.24 -24.18 12.02
N SER A 133 -14.34 -24.65 11.44
CA SER A 133 -14.97 -24.04 10.27
C SER A 133 -15.94 -22.91 10.67
N CYS A 134 -16.25 -22.03 9.72
CA CYS A 134 -17.14 -20.89 9.96
C CYS A 134 -18.59 -21.27 10.33
N ASP A 135 -19.04 -22.50 9.99
CA ASP A 135 -20.35 -23.05 10.34
C ASP A 135 -20.33 -23.87 11.64
N GLN A 136 -19.16 -24.02 12.27
CA GLN A 136 -19.02 -24.75 13.52
C GLN A 136 -19.82 -24.07 14.64
N VAL A 137 -20.77 -24.80 15.23
CA VAL A 137 -21.57 -24.30 16.34
C VAL A 137 -20.74 -24.30 17.63
N LEU A 138 -20.46 -23.10 18.14
CA LEU A 138 -19.72 -22.90 19.38
C LEU A 138 -20.57 -23.32 20.60
N PRO A 139 -19.95 -23.51 21.78
CA PRO A 139 -20.68 -23.80 23.03
C PRO A 139 -21.73 -22.75 23.41
N SER A 140 -21.62 -21.52 22.90
CA SER A 140 -22.62 -20.46 23.02
C SER A 140 -23.92 -20.76 22.26
N GLY A 141 -23.89 -21.69 21.31
CA GLY A 141 -25.01 -22.03 20.42
C GLY A 141 -25.06 -21.20 19.14
N GLU A 142 -24.09 -20.32 18.91
CA GLU A 142 -23.92 -19.54 17.66
C GLU A 142 -22.82 -20.16 16.80
N PRO A 143 -22.88 -20.01 15.46
CA PRO A 143 -21.77 -20.41 14.59
C PRO A 143 -20.53 -19.57 14.91
N LEU A 144 -19.34 -20.11 14.63
CA LEU A 144 -18.09 -19.36 14.73
C LEU A 144 -18.13 -18.09 13.86
N GLY A 145 -18.68 -18.19 12.65
CA GLY A 145 -18.84 -17.08 11.73
C GLY A 145 -17.55 -16.74 10.98
N CYS A 146 -17.59 -15.61 10.27
CA CYS A 146 -16.49 -15.06 9.50
C CYS A 146 -16.23 -13.61 9.92
N ILE A 147 -14.99 -13.17 9.76
CA ILE A 147 -14.62 -11.77 9.85
C ILE A 147 -15.43 -10.90 8.88
N HIS A 148 -15.53 -9.60 9.17
CA HIS A 148 -16.36 -8.68 8.38
C HIS A 148 -15.94 -8.65 6.90
N GLY A 149 -16.91 -8.53 6.00
CA GLY A 149 -16.71 -8.61 4.55
C GLY A 149 -16.65 -10.04 3.98
N TYR A 150 -16.74 -11.05 4.84
CA TYR A 150 -16.75 -12.46 4.46
C TYR A 150 -18.06 -13.15 4.86
N VAL A 151 -18.47 -14.13 4.07
CA VAL A 151 -19.65 -14.98 4.34
C VAL A 151 -19.23 -16.43 4.42
N CYS A 152 -19.89 -17.18 5.31
CA CYS A 152 -19.65 -18.60 5.45
C CYS A 152 -20.37 -19.36 4.32
N GLU A 153 -19.62 -20.03 3.47
CA GLU A 153 -20.15 -20.90 2.42
C GLU A 153 -19.81 -22.37 2.70
N GLY A 154 -20.76 -23.27 2.39
CA GLY A 154 -20.64 -24.70 2.69
C GLY A 154 -21.41 -25.11 3.94
N ALA A 155 -21.04 -26.25 4.54
CA ALA A 155 -21.66 -26.76 5.76
C ALA A 155 -20.71 -27.74 6.49
N GLY A 156 -20.79 -27.76 7.82
CA GLY A 156 -19.95 -28.66 8.63
C GLY A 156 -18.46 -28.33 8.54
N ASP A 157 -17.60 -29.35 8.55
CA ASP A 157 -16.14 -29.17 8.59
C ASP A 157 -15.57 -28.56 7.28
N ASP A 158 -16.32 -28.63 6.17
CA ASP A 158 -15.91 -28.10 4.87
C ASP A 158 -16.34 -26.64 4.65
N ALA A 159 -17.00 -26.01 5.64
CA ALA A 159 -17.47 -24.63 5.51
C ALA A 159 -16.31 -23.63 5.58
N THR A 160 -16.22 -22.73 4.61
CA THR A 160 -15.13 -21.74 4.51
C THR A 160 -15.67 -20.32 4.42
N CYS A 161 -14.87 -19.36 4.89
CA CYS A 161 -15.15 -17.95 4.68
C CYS A 161 -14.72 -17.56 3.28
N VAL A 162 -15.64 -17.01 2.49
CA VAL A 162 -15.38 -16.46 1.16
C VAL A 162 -15.78 -14.99 1.13
N PRO A 163 -15.18 -14.16 0.25
CA PRO A 163 -15.56 -12.77 0.16
C PRO A 163 -17.05 -12.61 -0.13
N ALA A 164 -17.72 -11.70 0.60
CA ALA A 164 -19.14 -11.42 0.40
C ALA A 164 -19.43 -10.85 -1.00
N THR A 165 -18.43 -10.21 -1.61
CA THR A 165 -18.48 -9.68 -2.97
C THR A 165 -17.54 -10.49 -3.87
N PRO A 166 -18.03 -11.12 -4.95
CA PRO A 166 -17.21 -11.99 -5.80
C PRO A 166 -16.01 -11.33 -6.53
N ALA A 167 -15.97 -10.00 -6.56
CA ALA A 167 -14.88 -9.23 -7.17
C ALA A 167 -13.98 -8.55 -6.11
N ALA A 168 -14.16 -8.87 -4.82
CA ALA A 168 -13.31 -8.34 -3.77
C ALA A 168 -11.90 -8.93 -3.85
N CYS A 169 -10.92 -8.15 -3.40
CA CYS A 169 -9.51 -8.51 -3.34
C CYS A 169 -8.83 -7.72 -2.21
N GLY A 170 -7.71 -8.23 -1.72
CA GLY A 170 -6.77 -7.54 -0.83
C GLY A 170 -5.45 -7.16 -1.51
N ALA A 171 -5.08 -7.87 -2.58
CA ALA A 171 -3.88 -7.63 -3.37
C ALA A 171 -4.10 -7.95 -4.85
N ASP A 172 -3.20 -7.50 -5.72
CA ASP A 172 -3.32 -7.71 -7.18
C ASP A 172 -3.33 -9.20 -7.57
N ALA A 173 -2.66 -10.05 -6.78
CA ALA A 173 -2.61 -11.49 -6.99
C ALA A 173 -4.00 -12.15 -6.97
N ASP A 174 -4.93 -11.62 -6.18
CA ASP A 174 -6.30 -12.15 -6.07
C ASP A 174 -7.07 -12.00 -7.39
N CYS A 175 -6.69 -10.99 -8.17
CA CYS A 175 -7.33 -10.65 -9.43
C CYS A 175 -6.77 -11.41 -10.64
N ALA A 176 -5.68 -12.18 -10.46
CA ALA A 176 -5.00 -12.88 -11.55
C ALA A 176 -5.92 -13.85 -12.31
N SER A 177 -6.95 -14.40 -11.65
CA SER A 177 -7.91 -15.32 -12.26
C SER A 177 -8.86 -14.65 -13.26
N LEU A 178 -9.03 -13.32 -13.20
CA LEU A 178 -9.97 -12.57 -14.05
C LEU A 178 -9.36 -12.15 -15.39
N GLY A 179 -8.04 -12.12 -15.49
CA GLY A 179 -7.33 -11.81 -16.72
C GLY A 179 -6.01 -11.09 -16.46
N ALA A 180 -5.15 -11.05 -17.48
CA ALA A 180 -3.90 -10.28 -17.41
C ALA A 180 -4.21 -8.79 -17.23
N GLY A 181 -3.45 -8.14 -16.34
CA GLY A 181 -3.55 -6.70 -16.07
C GLY A 181 -4.71 -6.29 -15.16
N TYR A 182 -5.53 -7.22 -14.65
CA TYR A 182 -6.46 -6.87 -13.58
C TYR A 182 -5.69 -6.56 -12.30
N LEU A 183 -6.05 -5.47 -11.63
CA LEU A 183 -5.45 -5.03 -10.37
C LEU A 183 -6.51 -4.91 -9.28
N CYS A 184 -6.09 -5.08 -8.04
CA CYS A 184 -6.91 -4.77 -6.89
C CYS A 184 -6.89 -3.27 -6.63
N VAL A 185 -7.96 -2.58 -7.04
CA VAL A 185 -8.09 -1.12 -6.88
C VAL A 185 -9.17 -0.87 -5.85
N SER A 186 -8.79 -0.30 -4.70
CA SER A 186 -9.74 -0.01 -3.60
C SER A 186 -10.59 -1.24 -3.19
N GLY A 187 -9.97 -2.42 -3.15
CA GLY A 187 -10.59 -3.68 -2.73
C GLY A 187 -11.48 -4.34 -3.78
N ILE A 188 -11.42 -3.89 -5.04
CA ILE A 188 -12.18 -4.47 -6.15
C ILE A 188 -11.24 -4.75 -7.33
N CYS A 189 -11.32 -5.98 -7.85
CA CYS A 189 -10.59 -6.34 -9.06
C CYS A 189 -11.09 -5.52 -10.26
N THR A 190 -10.21 -4.65 -10.74
CA THR A 190 -10.49 -3.64 -11.76
C THR A 190 -9.73 -3.96 -13.04
N ALA A 191 -10.46 -3.98 -14.14
CA ALA A 191 -9.91 -4.29 -15.46
C ALA A 191 -8.95 -3.18 -15.95
N PRO A 192 -7.99 -3.47 -16.83
CA PRO A 192 -7.01 -2.48 -17.32
C PRO A 192 -7.62 -1.18 -17.83
N GLN A 193 -8.72 -1.24 -18.60
CA GLN A 193 -9.37 -0.05 -19.14
C GLN A 193 -10.05 0.82 -18.06
N ASP A 194 -10.27 0.26 -16.87
CA ASP A 194 -10.94 0.93 -15.76
C ASP A 194 -9.95 1.43 -14.67
N GLN A 195 -8.65 1.27 -14.93
CA GLN A 195 -7.55 1.78 -14.10
C GLN A 195 -7.18 3.21 -14.49
N CYS A 196 -6.42 3.91 -13.64
CA CYS A 196 -5.87 5.21 -14.03
C CYS A 196 -4.77 5.05 -15.08
N ILE A 197 -4.54 6.10 -15.85
CA ILE A 197 -3.47 6.23 -16.85
C ILE A 197 -2.55 7.40 -16.49
N ASP A 198 -3.12 8.47 -15.94
CA ASP A 198 -2.40 9.63 -15.43
C ASP A 198 -3.13 10.34 -14.29
N GLN A 199 -2.42 11.22 -13.59
CA GLN A 199 -2.89 11.98 -12.44
C GLN A 199 -4.22 12.72 -12.65
N THR A 200 -4.65 13.00 -13.88
CA THR A 200 -5.93 13.70 -14.08
C THR A 200 -7.15 12.84 -13.78
N GLN A 201 -7.02 11.51 -13.82
CA GLN A 201 -8.08 10.61 -13.35
C GLN A 201 -8.02 10.40 -11.83
N CYS A 202 -6.99 10.88 -11.15
CA CYS A 202 -6.82 10.65 -9.72
C CYS A 202 -7.36 11.81 -8.87
N PRO A 203 -7.60 11.57 -7.56
CA PRO A 203 -7.87 12.63 -6.61
C PRO A 203 -6.80 13.73 -6.67
N VAL A 204 -7.17 14.92 -6.19
CA VAL A 204 -6.27 16.08 -6.24
C VAL A 204 -4.99 15.80 -5.44
N ASN A 205 -3.84 15.98 -6.09
CA ASN A 205 -2.49 15.70 -5.57
C ASN A 205 -2.07 14.23 -5.55
N ASP A 206 -2.85 13.34 -6.16
CA ASP A 206 -2.43 11.96 -6.37
C ASP A 206 -1.81 11.81 -7.76
N LYS A 207 -0.96 10.78 -7.90
CA LYS A 207 -0.41 10.34 -9.17
C LYS A 207 -1.05 9.03 -9.57
N CYS A 208 -1.07 8.76 -10.87
CA CYS A 208 -1.38 7.41 -11.32
C CYS A 208 -0.10 6.57 -11.30
N VAL A 209 -0.07 5.53 -10.49
CA VAL A 209 1.06 4.60 -10.33
C VAL A 209 0.58 3.20 -10.64
N GLU A 210 1.10 2.61 -11.70
CA GLU A 210 0.76 1.24 -12.12
C GLU A 210 -0.77 0.99 -12.13
N GLY A 211 -1.55 1.93 -12.65
CA GLY A 211 -3.00 1.80 -12.74
C GLY A 211 -3.79 2.13 -11.46
N LYS A 212 -3.12 2.43 -10.34
CA LYS A 212 -3.71 2.85 -9.06
C LYS A 212 -3.44 4.31 -8.77
N CYS A 213 -4.42 5.03 -8.23
CA CYS A 213 -4.17 6.37 -7.70
C CYS A 213 -3.40 6.28 -6.38
N THR A 214 -2.27 6.97 -6.30
CA THR A 214 -1.38 6.95 -5.13
C THR A 214 -1.07 8.38 -4.69
N PRO A 215 -1.17 8.71 -3.39
CA PRO A 215 -0.83 10.04 -2.89
C PRO A 215 0.59 10.46 -3.29
N ALA A 216 0.75 11.69 -3.79
CA ALA A 216 2.07 12.25 -4.06
C ALA A 216 2.73 12.73 -2.78
N CYS A 217 4.06 12.73 -2.76
CA CYS A 217 4.84 13.19 -1.61
C CYS A 217 6.16 13.82 -2.01
N SER A 218 6.72 14.58 -1.07
CA SER A 218 8.08 15.09 -1.06
C SER A 218 8.87 14.62 0.16
N GLU A 219 8.17 14.27 1.24
CA GLU A 219 8.71 13.70 2.47
C GLU A 219 7.68 12.76 3.13
N ASP A 220 8.11 11.93 4.08
CA ASP A 220 7.24 10.94 4.77
C ASP A 220 6.02 11.58 5.44
N ALA A 221 6.13 12.83 5.89
CA ALA A 221 5.05 13.56 6.55
C ALA A 221 3.89 13.91 5.60
N ASP A 222 4.10 13.84 4.28
CA ASP A 222 3.04 14.01 3.28
C ASP A 222 2.19 12.74 3.14
N CYS A 223 2.69 11.59 3.63
CA CYS A 223 2.05 10.30 3.44
C CYS A 223 1.07 9.93 4.57
N PRO A 224 0.03 9.14 4.26
CA PRO A 224 -0.77 8.47 5.28
C PRO A 224 0.11 7.64 6.21
N SER A 225 -0.26 7.49 7.48
CA SER A 225 0.62 6.91 8.52
C SER A 225 1.15 5.51 8.25
N SER A 226 0.49 4.76 7.35
CA SER A 226 0.90 3.41 6.93
C SER A 226 1.91 3.39 5.79
N TYR A 227 2.23 4.54 5.21
CA TYR A 227 3.13 4.67 4.08
C TYR A 227 4.20 5.74 4.33
N ARG A 228 5.32 5.58 3.65
CA ARG A 228 6.46 6.49 3.61
C ARG A 228 6.66 6.94 2.18
N CYS A 229 7.37 8.05 2.03
CA CYS A 229 7.58 8.64 0.73
C CYS A 229 8.72 7.95 -0.01
N ASP A 230 8.43 7.38 -1.18
CA ASP A 230 9.48 7.17 -2.17
C ASP A 230 9.82 8.54 -2.77
N THR A 231 10.83 9.20 -2.21
CA THR A 231 11.27 10.53 -2.66
C THR A 231 11.86 10.54 -4.08
N THR A 232 12.21 9.37 -4.64
CA THR A 232 12.70 9.25 -6.01
C THR A 232 11.54 9.34 -7.00
N LEU A 233 10.43 8.68 -6.69
CA LEU A 233 9.21 8.66 -7.51
C LEU A 233 8.21 9.78 -7.12
N GLY A 234 8.35 10.32 -5.92
CA GLY A 234 7.47 11.32 -5.32
C GLY A 234 6.07 10.78 -5.03
N ILE A 235 5.98 9.55 -4.50
CA ILE A 235 4.73 8.84 -4.20
C ILE A 235 4.79 8.11 -2.85
N CYS A 236 3.64 7.99 -2.19
CA CYS A 236 3.48 7.26 -0.94
C CYS A 236 3.27 5.76 -1.19
N SER A 237 4.33 5.06 -1.56
CA SER A 237 4.29 3.63 -1.91
C SER A 237 5.04 2.72 -0.94
N GLN A 238 5.95 3.26 -0.12
CA GLN A 238 6.75 2.43 0.77
C GLN A 238 5.97 2.11 2.03
N PRO A 239 5.70 0.85 2.39
CA PRO A 239 4.99 0.54 3.63
C PRO A 239 5.81 1.03 4.83
N ALA A 240 5.16 1.73 5.76
CA ALA A 240 5.81 2.18 6.99
C ALA A 240 6.22 0.99 7.88
N GLN A 241 5.44 -0.09 7.80
CA GLN A 241 5.72 -1.42 8.33
C GLN A 241 5.22 -2.46 7.29
N PRO A 242 6.13 -3.23 6.68
CA PRO A 242 5.75 -4.29 5.75
C PRO A 242 5.15 -5.50 6.48
N CYS A 243 4.34 -6.29 5.78
CA CYS A 243 3.75 -7.51 6.29
C CYS A 243 3.51 -8.52 5.16
N VAL A 244 3.36 -9.79 5.53
CA VAL A 244 2.87 -10.89 4.69
C VAL A 244 1.48 -11.32 5.15
N ILE A 245 1.25 -11.36 6.46
CA ILE A 245 -0.03 -11.65 7.09
C ILE A 245 -0.37 -10.59 8.15
N THR A 246 -1.63 -10.52 8.58
CA THR A 246 -2.08 -9.56 9.59
C THR A 246 -1.35 -9.67 10.93
N ASP A 247 -0.90 -10.86 11.32
CA ASP A 247 -0.19 -11.06 12.58
C ASP A 247 1.17 -10.35 12.62
N ASP A 248 1.81 -10.12 11.46
CA ASP A 248 3.05 -9.35 11.33
C ASP A 248 2.88 -7.89 11.79
N CYS A 249 1.64 -7.41 11.84
CA CYS A 249 1.33 -6.06 12.30
C CYS A 249 1.38 -5.91 13.83
N GLY A 250 1.56 -7.00 14.57
CA GLY A 250 1.91 -6.99 15.98
C GLY A 250 0.77 -6.61 16.94
N GLY A 251 -0.48 -6.55 16.46
CA GLY A 251 -1.62 -6.24 17.32
C GLY A 251 -2.98 -6.14 16.62
N PRO A 252 -4.07 -6.05 17.40
CA PRO A 252 -5.44 -6.09 16.87
C PRO A 252 -5.86 -4.82 16.12
N SER A 253 -5.12 -3.72 16.26
CA SER A 253 -5.48 -2.42 15.67
C SER A 253 -5.02 -2.24 14.22
N ALA A 254 -4.33 -3.23 13.65
CA ALA A 254 -3.85 -3.20 12.28
C ALA A 254 -4.16 -4.50 11.55
N VAL A 255 -4.18 -4.43 10.22
CA VAL A 255 -4.31 -5.56 9.30
C VAL A 255 -3.30 -5.43 8.17
N CYS A 256 -2.90 -6.56 7.61
CA CYS A 256 -2.05 -6.55 6.43
C CYS A 256 -2.90 -6.42 5.18
N VAL A 257 -2.66 -5.38 4.39
CA VAL A 257 -3.32 -5.18 3.09
C VAL A 257 -2.25 -4.81 2.08
N ASP A 258 -2.19 -5.56 0.97
CA ASP A 258 -1.21 -5.36 -0.12
C ASP A 258 0.24 -5.18 0.39
N GLY A 259 0.62 -5.96 1.40
CA GLY A 259 1.96 -5.93 2.00
C GLY A 259 2.25 -4.78 2.98
N ALA A 260 1.26 -3.96 3.32
CA ALA A 260 1.37 -2.86 4.26
C ALA A 260 0.46 -3.05 5.49
N CYS A 261 1.01 -2.79 6.68
CA CYS A 261 0.20 -2.73 7.89
C CYS A 261 -0.62 -1.44 7.93
N VAL A 262 -1.94 -1.58 7.79
CA VAL A 262 -2.89 -0.47 7.79
C VAL A 262 -3.83 -0.51 8.99
N PRO A 263 -4.41 0.64 9.42
CA PRO A 263 -5.35 0.65 10.53
C PRO A 263 -6.52 -0.29 10.26
N ARG A 264 -6.84 -1.14 11.24
CA ARG A 264 -8.05 -1.96 11.19
C ARG A 264 -9.28 -1.05 11.27
N SER A 265 -10.27 -1.32 10.43
CA SER A 265 -11.59 -0.70 10.51
C SER A 265 -12.48 -1.45 11.50
N ASP A 266 -13.22 -0.70 12.33
CA ASP A 266 -14.31 -1.23 13.15
C ASP A 266 -15.59 -1.43 12.29
N GLY A 267 -15.51 -2.25 11.23
CA GLY A 267 -16.60 -2.47 10.27
C GLY A 267 -16.24 -2.03 8.85
N GLU A 268 -17.19 -1.41 8.13
CA GLU A 268 -17.07 -1.00 6.72
C GLU A 268 -16.71 0.50 6.57
N ASP A 269 -16.38 1.18 7.67
CA ASP A 269 -16.16 2.63 7.72
C ASP A 269 -14.67 2.98 7.83
N CYS A 270 -14.18 3.84 6.94
CA CYS A 270 -12.82 4.39 6.98
C CYS A 270 -12.82 5.92 7.07
N PRO A 271 -11.71 6.54 7.55
CA PRO A 271 -11.54 7.98 7.52
C PRO A 271 -11.71 8.57 6.11
N GLU A 272 -11.98 9.88 6.04
CA GLU A 272 -12.08 10.57 4.74
C GLU A 272 -10.78 10.44 3.94
N GLY A 273 -10.90 9.98 2.69
CA GLY A 273 -9.76 9.72 1.80
C GLY A 273 -9.35 8.25 1.75
N ASP A 274 -9.76 7.45 2.73
CA ASP A 274 -9.48 6.02 2.79
C ASP A 274 -10.70 5.19 2.39
N VAL A 275 -10.44 3.96 1.96
CA VAL A 275 -11.42 2.94 1.58
C VAL A 275 -11.15 1.66 2.34
N TRP A 276 -12.23 0.92 2.58
CA TRP A 276 -12.18 -0.35 3.27
C TRP A 276 -11.71 -1.46 2.31
N VAL A 277 -10.66 -2.18 2.70
CA VAL A 277 -10.11 -3.36 2.00
C VAL A 277 -9.68 -4.39 3.05
N GLU A 278 -10.26 -5.58 3.03
CA GLU A 278 -9.93 -6.70 3.93
C GLU A 278 -9.80 -6.30 5.42
N ASN A 279 -10.80 -5.58 5.93
CA ASN A 279 -10.83 -5.07 7.31
C ASN A 279 -9.80 -3.98 7.61
N GLY A 280 -9.09 -3.46 6.61
CA GLY A 280 -8.13 -2.37 6.70
C GLY A 280 -8.60 -1.12 6.00
N CYS A 281 -8.06 0.02 6.40
CA CYS A 281 -8.24 1.30 5.72
C CYS A 281 -7.00 1.66 4.92
N ILE A 282 -7.12 1.65 3.60
CA ILE A 282 -6.05 2.10 2.68
C ILE A 282 -6.48 3.39 1.96
N PRO A 283 -5.54 4.20 1.44
CA PRO A 283 -5.88 5.35 0.61
C PRO A 283 -6.73 4.94 -0.60
N ASN A 284 -7.66 5.79 -1.01
CA ASN A 284 -8.50 5.50 -2.17
C ASN A 284 -7.68 5.49 -3.48
N GLN A 285 -7.57 4.32 -4.09
CA GLN A 285 -6.84 4.11 -5.33
C GLN A 285 -7.69 4.27 -6.60
N SER A 286 -8.99 4.53 -6.45
CA SER A 286 -9.94 4.52 -7.56
C SER A 286 -9.75 5.72 -8.50
N SER A 287 -9.90 5.44 -9.79
CA SER A 287 -9.93 6.43 -10.87
C SER A 287 -11.29 7.17 -10.93
N ASN A 288 -11.26 8.40 -11.46
CA ASN A 288 -12.42 9.22 -11.73
C ASN A 288 -12.53 9.48 -13.23
N PHE A 289 -13.52 8.83 -13.85
CA PHE A 289 -13.78 8.95 -15.28
C PHE A 289 -14.86 10.00 -15.57
N VAL A 290 -14.48 11.02 -16.33
CA VAL A 290 -15.33 12.14 -16.68
C VAL A 290 -16.03 11.92 -18.01
N CYS A 291 -15.35 11.32 -18.98
CA CYS A 291 -15.84 11.13 -20.35
C CYS A 291 -15.59 9.70 -20.84
N GLY A 292 -16.22 9.29 -21.95
CA GLY A 292 -16.19 7.90 -22.43
C GLY A 292 -15.70 7.70 -23.86
N GLU A 293 -15.65 8.74 -24.69
CA GLU A 293 -15.27 8.60 -26.12
C GLU A 293 -14.02 9.42 -26.46
N ASP A 294 -12.87 8.74 -26.48
CA ASP A 294 -11.58 9.34 -26.85
C ASP A 294 -11.61 10.09 -28.18
N GLY A 295 -11.09 11.30 -28.21
CA GLY A 295 -11.02 12.17 -29.39
C GLY A 295 -12.33 12.88 -29.72
N ALA A 296 -13.42 12.63 -28.99
CA ALA A 296 -14.65 13.40 -29.08
C ALA A 296 -14.65 14.53 -28.04
N GLN A 297 -15.50 15.54 -28.23
CA GLN A 297 -15.76 16.52 -27.17
C GLN A 297 -16.52 15.88 -26.00
N ASP A 298 -17.40 14.90 -26.27
CA ASP A 298 -18.25 14.24 -25.26
C ASP A 298 -18.91 15.23 -24.29
N VAL A 299 -18.82 14.99 -22.97
CA VAL A 299 -19.27 15.89 -21.91
C VAL A 299 -18.30 17.02 -21.61
N CYS A 300 -17.13 17.04 -22.26
CA CYS A 300 -16.12 18.05 -22.05
C CYS A 300 -16.56 19.43 -22.55
N ALA A 301 -15.95 20.47 -21.99
CA ALA A 301 -16.18 21.84 -22.40
C ALA A 301 -15.84 22.05 -23.89
N PRO A 302 -16.49 23.00 -24.59
CA PRO A 302 -16.15 23.33 -25.97
C PRO A 302 -14.67 23.67 -26.13
N GLY A 303 -14.01 23.03 -27.11
CA GLY A 303 -12.57 23.17 -27.33
C GLY A 303 -11.71 22.16 -26.57
N SER A 304 -12.31 21.27 -25.79
CA SER A 304 -11.65 20.12 -25.16
C SER A 304 -11.98 18.81 -25.87
N LEU A 305 -11.13 17.81 -25.68
CA LEU A 305 -11.31 16.44 -26.12
C LEU A 305 -11.29 15.53 -24.89
N CYS A 306 -12.13 14.50 -24.92
CA CYS A 306 -11.99 13.35 -24.06
C CYS A 306 -10.75 12.56 -24.48
N LEU A 307 -9.87 12.22 -23.55
CA LEU A 307 -8.78 11.26 -23.73
C LEU A 307 -8.61 10.50 -22.43
N HIS A 308 -8.51 9.18 -22.47
CA HIS A 308 -8.26 8.36 -21.27
C HIS A 308 -9.26 8.69 -20.15
N HIS A 309 -10.53 8.84 -20.53
CA HIS A 309 -11.63 9.22 -19.63
C HIS A 309 -11.52 10.60 -18.96
N SER A 310 -10.54 11.43 -19.34
CA SER A 310 -10.33 12.79 -18.85
C SER A 310 -10.53 13.85 -19.94
N CYS A 311 -10.97 15.04 -19.53
CA CYS A 311 -11.20 16.16 -20.45
C CYS A 311 -9.98 17.07 -20.56
N TYR A 312 -9.31 17.09 -21.71
CA TYR A 312 -8.15 17.97 -21.96
C TYR A 312 -8.44 19.05 -23.00
N ILE A 313 -7.84 20.22 -22.81
CA ILE A 313 -7.97 21.34 -23.75
C ILE A 313 -7.25 20.98 -25.05
N SER A 314 -7.95 21.04 -26.19
CA SER A 314 -7.33 20.81 -27.49
C SER A 314 -6.43 21.96 -27.89
N CYS A 315 -5.19 21.62 -28.27
CA CYS A 315 -4.19 22.54 -28.77
C CYS A 315 -3.80 22.26 -30.23
N GLY A 316 -4.63 21.50 -30.96
CA GLY A 316 -4.41 21.19 -32.37
C GLY A 316 -4.40 22.42 -33.28
N PRO A 317 -4.27 22.25 -34.60
CA PRO A 317 -4.08 23.36 -35.55
C PRO A 317 -5.14 24.48 -35.50
N SER A 318 -6.34 24.18 -35.03
CA SER A 318 -7.43 25.14 -34.83
C SER A 318 -7.28 26.02 -33.58
N ASN A 319 -6.43 25.64 -32.63
CA ASN A 319 -6.23 26.34 -31.35
C ASN A 319 -4.77 26.20 -30.82
N PRO A 320 -3.74 26.61 -31.58
CA PRO A 320 -2.34 26.29 -31.28
C PRO A 320 -1.79 26.92 -29.99
N ASN A 321 -2.44 27.96 -29.46
CA ASN A 321 -2.00 28.72 -28.29
C ASN A 321 -2.85 28.42 -27.05
N ALA A 322 -3.61 27.31 -27.06
CA ALA A 322 -4.54 26.96 -25.99
C ALA A 322 -3.86 26.78 -24.62
N CYS A 323 -2.59 26.37 -24.63
CA CYS A 323 -1.83 25.99 -23.45
C CYS A 323 -1.08 27.17 -22.79
N ASP A 324 -0.88 28.28 -23.52
CA ASP A 324 -0.02 29.41 -23.13
C ASP A 324 -0.39 30.09 -21.79
N ASN A 325 -1.64 29.94 -21.34
CA ASN A 325 -2.14 30.57 -20.11
C ASN A 325 -2.74 29.55 -19.12
N GLN A 326 -2.38 28.28 -19.25
CA GLN A 326 -2.83 27.22 -18.34
C GLN A 326 -1.86 27.08 -17.15
N SER A 327 -2.21 26.21 -16.20
CA SER A 327 -1.32 25.79 -15.13
C SER A 327 -0.04 25.15 -15.69
N PRO A 328 1.06 25.08 -14.91
CA PRO A 328 2.29 24.42 -15.34
C PRO A 328 2.07 22.99 -15.86
N SER A 329 1.16 22.23 -15.24
CA SER A 329 0.75 20.88 -15.64
C SER A 329 0.01 20.79 -16.98
N LEU A 330 -0.38 21.92 -17.58
CA LEU A 330 -1.12 21.99 -18.85
C LEU A 330 -0.51 23.03 -19.80
N SER A 331 0.76 23.40 -19.59
CA SER A 331 1.42 24.50 -20.30
C SER A 331 2.01 24.13 -21.66
N GLU A 332 2.04 22.84 -22.00
CA GLU A 332 2.61 22.32 -23.24
C GLU A 332 1.57 21.66 -24.14
N CYS A 333 1.69 21.80 -25.46
CA CYS A 333 0.86 21.07 -26.41
C CYS A 333 1.45 19.69 -26.69
N ARG A 334 0.88 18.66 -26.06
CA ARG A 334 1.34 17.27 -26.10
C ARG A 334 0.62 16.51 -27.21
N THR A 335 1.33 15.55 -27.83
CA THR A 335 0.74 14.61 -28.79
C THR A 335 0.49 13.29 -28.09
N VAL A 336 -0.78 12.89 -28.03
CA VAL A 336 -1.24 11.66 -27.36
C VAL A 336 -1.80 10.72 -28.43
N THR A 337 -1.40 9.45 -28.38
CA THR A 337 -1.93 8.43 -29.30
C THR A 337 -2.88 7.54 -28.53
N THR A 338 -4.14 7.50 -28.96
CA THR A 338 -5.15 6.61 -28.41
C THR A 338 -5.66 5.68 -29.51
N PHE A 339 -6.57 4.77 -29.16
CA PHE A 339 -7.22 3.91 -30.13
C PHE A 339 -8.00 4.70 -31.21
N SER A 340 -8.51 5.88 -30.88
CA SER A 340 -9.26 6.73 -31.83
C SER A 340 -8.36 7.59 -32.73
N GLY A 341 -7.05 7.63 -32.48
CA GLY A 341 -6.06 8.27 -33.32
C GLY A 341 -5.06 9.12 -32.54
N VAL A 342 -4.42 10.05 -33.26
CA VAL A 342 -3.42 10.97 -32.69
C VAL A 342 -4.08 12.30 -32.38
N HIS A 343 -3.98 12.74 -31.14
CA HIS A 343 -4.61 13.95 -30.62
C HIS A 343 -3.57 14.93 -30.08
N GLN A 344 -3.90 16.22 -30.14
CA GLN A 344 -3.05 17.29 -29.59
C GLN A 344 -3.81 18.01 -28.50
N VAL A 345 -3.34 17.87 -27.26
CA VAL A 345 -3.98 18.43 -26.06
C VAL A 345 -2.96 19.06 -25.12
N CYS A 346 -3.43 19.98 -24.28
CA CYS A 346 -2.59 20.61 -23.27
C CYS A 346 -2.23 19.63 -22.15
N GLY A 347 -0.94 19.58 -21.79
CA GLY A 347 -0.34 18.74 -20.77
C GLY A 347 1.02 19.29 -20.33
N SER A 348 1.89 18.44 -19.81
CA SER A 348 3.27 18.78 -19.44
C SER A 348 4.23 17.60 -19.68
N SER A 349 5.47 17.72 -19.20
CA SER A 349 6.41 16.60 -19.11
C SER A 349 6.14 15.64 -17.94
N GLU A 350 5.11 15.91 -17.14
CA GLU A 350 4.79 15.19 -15.91
C GLU A 350 3.42 14.51 -15.97
N ASN A 351 2.61 14.77 -16.99
CA ASN A 351 1.36 14.04 -17.27
C ASN A 351 1.23 13.70 -18.75
N LEU A 352 0.23 12.87 -19.07
CA LEU A 352 0.02 12.39 -20.43
C LEU A 352 1.30 11.76 -21.01
N GLY A 353 1.97 10.94 -20.19
CA GLY A 353 3.00 10.05 -20.68
C GLY A 353 2.39 9.03 -21.65
N GLY A 354 3.21 8.51 -22.55
CA GLY A 354 2.81 7.47 -23.50
C GLY A 354 3.86 6.36 -23.58
N GLU A 355 4.64 6.21 -22.51
CA GLU A 355 5.69 5.19 -22.38
C GLU A 355 5.13 3.90 -21.77
N CYS A 356 4.10 4.03 -20.95
CA CYS A 356 3.39 2.93 -20.29
C CYS A 356 1.92 3.30 -20.04
N ASP A 357 1.10 2.27 -19.83
CA ASP A 357 -0.31 2.34 -19.44
C ASP A 357 -0.72 0.97 -18.84
N PRO A 358 -1.95 0.80 -18.32
CA PRO A 358 -2.43 -0.48 -17.80
C PRO A 358 -2.30 -1.69 -18.75
N GLU A 359 -2.21 -1.47 -20.07
CA GLU A 359 -2.00 -2.53 -21.07
C GLU A 359 -0.53 -2.65 -21.52
N THR A 360 0.31 -1.69 -21.16
CA THR A 360 1.69 -1.53 -21.62
C THR A 360 2.63 -1.29 -20.43
N SER A 361 3.31 -2.34 -19.99
CA SER A 361 4.28 -2.26 -18.91
C SER A 361 5.59 -1.56 -19.31
N CYS A 362 6.26 -0.95 -18.34
CA CYS A 362 7.62 -0.44 -18.51
C CYS A 362 8.64 -1.56 -18.73
N ALA A 363 9.67 -1.26 -19.52
CA ALA A 363 10.82 -2.15 -19.69
C ALA A 363 11.75 -2.10 -18.47
N ASP A 364 12.57 -3.13 -18.31
CA ASP A 364 13.66 -3.20 -17.31
C ASP A 364 13.22 -3.00 -15.85
N GLY A 365 11.94 -3.31 -15.54
CA GLY A 365 11.39 -3.19 -14.19
C GLY A 365 11.09 -1.76 -13.74
N GLY A 366 11.01 -0.80 -14.66
CA GLY A 366 10.59 0.56 -14.35
C GLY A 366 9.14 0.61 -13.85
N ILE A 367 8.80 1.66 -13.10
CA ILE A 367 7.45 1.86 -12.56
C ILE A 367 6.70 2.86 -13.44
N CYS A 368 5.46 2.53 -13.79
CA CYS A 368 4.64 3.44 -14.58
C CYS A 368 4.06 4.54 -13.69
N VAL A 369 4.49 5.79 -13.88
CA VAL A 369 3.98 6.96 -13.15
C VAL A 369 3.49 8.00 -14.15
N ASP A 370 2.19 8.27 -14.14
CA ASP A 370 1.51 9.23 -15.02
C ASP A 370 1.75 8.99 -16.53
N GLY A 371 1.89 7.71 -16.91
CA GLY A 371 2.19 7.24 -18.25
C GLY A 371 3.67 7.32 -18.66
N PHE A 372 4.57 7.65 -17.72
CA PHE A 372 6.03 7.68 -17.92
C PHE A 372 6.69 6.52 -17.18
N CYS A 373 7.69 5.91 -17.80
CA CYS A 373 8.51 4.90 -17.14
C CYS A 373 9.58 5.58 -16.30
N ARG A 374 9.57 5.30 -14.99
CA ARG A 374 10.48 5.87 -14.00
C ARG A 374 11.45 4.84 -13.47
#